data_AF-A0A0A2BRE5-F1
#
_entry.id   AF-A0A0A2BRE5-F1
#
_cell.length_a   1.000
_cell.length_b   1.000
_cell.length_c   1.000
_cell.angle_alpha   90.00
_cell.angle_beta   90.00
_cell.angle_gamma   90.00
#
_symmetry.space_group_name_H-M   'P 1'
#
loop_
_entity.id
_entity.type
_entity.pdbx_description
1 polymer ?
#
loop_
_entity_poly.entity_id
_entity_poly.type
_entity_poly.pdbx_seq_one_letter_code
_entity_poly.pdbx_strand_id
1 'polypeptide(L)'
;MKASQKELNDSIEELRNYSNRLTKEITTMSQKLRISKEKIQASINENLELKNIAEAIKVLINEQKKISNPNNNLGANQDLTDS
;
A
#
# COMPACT_ATOMS: atom_id res chain seq x y z
N MET A 1 22.97 -7.56 -3.35
CA MET A 1 21.58 -7.43 -2.84
C MET A 1 21.09 -5.98 -2.65
N LYS A 2 21.81 -4.93 -3.09
CA LYS A 2 21.35 -3.52 -2.94
C LYS A 2 20.32 -3.07 -4.00
N ALA A 3 20.34 -3.67 -5.19
CA ALA A 3 19.45 -3.29 -6.29
C ALA A 3 17.97 -3.58 -5.97
N SER A 4 17.65 -4.76 -5.45
CA SER A 4 16.26 -5.14 -5.08
C SER A 4 15.67 -4.26 -3.98
N GLN A 5 16.48 -3.83 -3.01
CA GLN A 5 16.02 -2.94 -1.94
C GLN A 5 15.73 -1.53 -2.46
N LYS A 6 16.54 -1.04 -3.41
CA LYS A 6 16.29 0.26 -4.06
C LYS A 6 15.05 0.20 -4.94
N GLU A 7 14.91 -0.84 -5.77
CA GLU A 7 13.74 -1.04 -6.64
C GLU A 7 12.43 -1.09 -5.85
N LEU A 8 12.42 -1.77 -4.70
CA LEU A 8 11.26 -1.78 -3.79
C LEU A 8 10.95 -0.40 -3.21
N ASN A 9 11.98 0.35 -2.80
CA ASN A 9 11.79 1.72 -2.30
C ASN A 9 11.23 2.65 -3.37
N ASP A 10 11.82 2.61 -4.58
CA ASP A 10 11.36 3.41 -5.72
C ASP A 10 9.90 3.07 -6.05
N SER A 11 9.54 1.78 -6.09
CA SER A 11 8.16 1.33 -6.35
C SER A 11 7.17 1.82 -5.28
N ILE A 12 7.55 1.78 -4.00
CA ILE A 12 6.72 2.29 -2.90
C ILE A 12 6.53 3.81 -3.04
N GLU A 13 7.58 4.54 -3.40
CA GLU A 13 7.52 5.98 -3.60
C GLU A 13 6.63 6.37 -4.78
N GLU A 14 6.74 5.67 -5.91
CA GLU A 14 5.88 5.87 -7.08
C GLU A 14 4.40 5.64 -6.74
N LEU A 15 4.07 4.57 -6.02
CA LEU A 15 2.71 4.28 -5.58
C LEU A 15 2.17 5.35 -4.61
N ARG A 16 2.99 5.88 -3.70
CA ARG A 16 2.61 7.00 -2.83
C ARG A 16 2.33 8.26 -3.63
N ASN A 17 3.20 8.58 -4.59
CA ASN A 17 3.04 9.74 -5.46
C ASN A 17 1.76 9.63 -6.29
N TYR A 18 1.45 8.45 -6.80
CA TYR A 18 0.21 8.19 -7.52
C TYR A 18 -1.02 8.35 -6.61
N SER A 19 -1.02 7.75 -5.41
CA SER A 19 -2.11 7.89 -4.43
C SER A 19 -2.38 9.36 -4.06
N ASN A 20 -1.32 10.15 -3.84
CA ASN A 20 -1.42 11.58 -3.55
C ASN A 20 -2.04 12.36 -4.71
N ARG A 21 -1.62 12.07 -5.95
CA ARG A 21 -2.18 12.70 -7.16
C ARG A 21 -3.66 12.37 -7.32
N LEU A 22 -4.04 11.10 -7.20
CA LEU A 22 -5.43 10.66 -7.34
C LEU A 22 -6.33 11.29 -6.27
N THR A 23 -5.87 11.33 -5.00
CA THR A 23 -6.60 12.00 -3.91
C THR A 23 -6.81 13.49 -4.21
N LYS A 24 -5.79 14.17 -4.74
CA LYS A 24 -5.87 15.58 -5.13
C LYS A 24 -6.84 15.81 -6.28
N GLU A 25 -6.85 14.93 -7.28
CA GLU A 25 -7.78 15.00 -8.41
C GLU A 25 -9.23 14.84 -7.95
N ILE A 26 -9.52 13.80 -7.15
CA ILE A 26 -10.85 13.57 -6.55
C ILE A 26 -11.30 14.80 -5.75
N THR A 27 -10.43 15.33 -4.89
CA THR A 27 -10.71 16.52 -4.09
C THR A 27 -11.00 17.74 -4.96
N THR A 28 -10.15 18.01 -5.95
CA THR A 28 -10.26 19.18 -6.83
C THR A 28 -11.54 19.13 -7.67
N MET A 29 -11.86 17.97 -8.25
CA MET A 29 -13.08 17.78 -9.03
C MET A 29 -14.32 17.95 -8.15
N SER A 30 -14.33 17.33 -6.98
CA SER A 30 -15.49 17.38 -6.07
C SER A 30 -15.72 18.79 -5.52
N GLN A 31 -14.66 19.55 -5.25
CA GLN A 31 -14.74 20.96 -4.86
C GLN A 31 -15.32 21.83 -5.98
N LYS A 32 -14.90 21.61 -7.24
CA LYS A 32 -15.48 22.29 -8.41
C LYS A 32 -16.98 22.01 -8.55
N LEU A 33 -17.41 20.80 -8.17
CA LEU A 33 -18.81 20.38 -8.13
C LEU A 33 -19.56 20.82 -6.86
N ARG A 34 -18.92 21.59 -5.96
CA ARG A 34 -19.50 22.07 -4.69
C ARG A 34 -19.98 20.93 -3.77
N ILE A 35 -19.35 19.77 -3.84
CA ILE A 35 -19.62 18.63 -2.94
C ILE A 35 -19.14 18.97 -1.52
N SER A 36 -19.89 18.53 -0.50
CA SER A 36 -19.51 18.77 0.91
C SER A 36 -18.23 18.02 1.27
N LYS A 37 -17.46 18.57 2.22
CA LYS A 37 -16.21 17.95 2.68
C LYS A 37 -16.41 16.52 3.18
N GLU A 38 -17.50 16.21 3.88
CA GLU A 38 -17.75 14.83 4.35
C GLU A 38 -17.94 13.86 3.17
N LYS A 39 -18.67 14.27 2.12
CA LYS A 39 -18.88 13.43 0.93
C LYS A 39 -17.61 13.24 0.12
N ILE A 40 -16.73 14.25 0.06
CA ILE A 40 -15.39 14.13 -0.53
C ILE A 40 -14.57 13.10 0.24
N GLN A 41 -14.56 13.18 1.57
CA GLN A 41 -13.82 12.23 2.39
C GLN A 41 -14.36 10.80 2.26
N ALA A 42 -15.69 10.63 2.23
CA ALA A 42 -16.32 9.33 1.98
C ALA A 42 -15.89 8.78 0.61
N SER A 43 -15.89 9.61 -0.43
CA SER A 43 -15.46 9.22 -1.79
C SER A 43 -14.00 8.79 -1.83
N ILE A 44 -13.09 9.48 -1.11
CA ILE A 44 -11.69 9.09 -0.97
C ILE A 44 -11.56 7.76 -0.23
N ASN A 45 -12.27 7.61 0.90
CA ASN A 45 -12.22 6.40 1.73
C ASN A 45 -12.81 5.17 1.03
N GLU A 46 -13.81 5.36 0.16
CA GLU A 46 -14.48 4.29 -0.54
C GLU A 46 -13.82 3.93 -1.88
N ASN A 47 -12.96 4.80 -2.41
CA ASN A 47 -12.30 4.64 -3.70
C ASN A 47 -11.50 3.34 -3.77
N LEU A 48 -11.90 2.46 -4.70
CA LEU A 48 -11.30 1.13 -4.87
C LEU A 48 -9.82 1.20 -5.25
N GLU A 49 -9.45 2.14 -6.12
CA GLU A 49 -8.07 2.29 -6.59
C GLU A 49 -7.14 2.73 -5.45
N LEU A 50 -7.56 3.69 -4.61
CA LEU A 50 -6.80 4.10 -3.43
C LEU A 50 -6.63 2.94 -2.43
N LYS A 51 -7.65 2.08 -2.27
CA LYS A 51 -7.54 0.87 -1.46
C LYS A 51 -6.54 -0.13 -2.04
N ASN A 52 -6.58 -0.35 -3.35
CA ASN A 52 -5.66 -1.24 -4.05
C ASN A 52 -4.21 -0.76 -3.92
N ILE A 53 -3.96 0.54 -4.11
CA ILE A 53 -2.64 1.15 -3.93
C ILE A 53 -2.15 0.99 -2.49
N ALA A 54 -3.03 1.22 -1.51
CA ALA A 54 -2.67 1.04 -0.10
C ALA A 54 -2.28 -0.40 0.22
N GLU A 55 -2.98 -1.39 -0.34
CA GLU A 55 -2.65 -2.80 -0.15
C GLU A 55 -1.35 -3.18 -0.85
N ALA A 56 -1.13 -2.72 -2.08
CA ALA A 56 0.13 -2.94 -2.80
C ALA A 56 1.34 -2.38 -2.02
N ILE A 57 1.22 -1.17 -1.45
CA ILE A 57 2.26 -0.58 -0.60
C ILE A 57 2.52 -1.45 0.63
N LYS A 58 1.49 -1.99 1.30
CA LYS A 58 1.68 -2.89 2.45
C LYS A 58 2.46 -4.14 2.08
N VAL A 59 2.11 -4.77 0.95
CA VAL A 59 2.81 -5.95 0.44
C VAL A 59 4.28 -5.63 0.18
N LEU A 60 4.58 -4.53 -0.53
CA LEU A 60 5.95 -4.12 -0.83
C LEU A 60 6.76 -3.79 0.44
N ILE A 61 6.15 -3.16 1.44
CA ILE A 61 6.79 -2.90 2.74
C ILE A 61 7.10 -4.22 3.46
N ASN A 62 6.21 -5.21 3.39
CA ASN A 62 6.46 -6.52 3.99
C ASN A 62 7.60 -7.25 3.29
N GLU A 63 7.68 -7.20 1.95
CA GLU A 63 8.81 -7.76 1.19
C GLU A 63 10.13 -7.05 1.52
N GLN A 64 10.10 -5.72 1.63
CA GLN A 64 11.25 -4.94 2.08
C GLN A 64 11.74 -5.37 3.48
N LYS A 65 10.83 -5.63 4.42
CA LYS A 65 11.18 -6.10 5.76
C LYS A 65 11.80 -7.50 5.72
N LYS A 66 11.31 -8.40 4.87
CA LYS A 66 11.89 -9.75 4.69
C LYS A 66 13.32 -9.68 4.14
N ILE A 67 13.57 -8.80 3.17
CA ILE A 67 14.91 -8.58 2.61
C ILE A 67 15.85 -7.96 3.65
N SER A 68 15.33 -7.06 4.49
CA SER A 68 16.10 -6.42 5.55
C SER A 68 16.35 -7.33 6.76
N ASN A 69 15.58 -8.41 6.93
CA ASN A 69 15.67 -9.33 8.06
C ASN A 69 15.44 -10.81 7.64
N PRO A 70 16.47 -11.48 7.08
CA PRO A 70 16.31 -12.79 6.41
C PRO A 70 16.00 -13.98 7.35
N ASN A 71 16.05 -13.82 8.67
CA ASN A 71 15.95 -14.94 9.64
C ASN A 71 14.53 -15.30 10.13
N ASN A 72 13.46 -14.75 9.54
CA ASN A 72 12.08 -14.99 10.00
C ASN A 72 11.28 -16.01 9.15
N ASN A 73 11.95 -16.87 8.37
CA ASN A 73 11.30 -17.92 7.57
C ASN A 73 11.73 -19.34 7.98
N LEU A 74 11.61 -19.68 9.26
CA LEU A 74 11.71 -21.05 9.79
C LEU A 74 10.72 -21.14 10.96
N GLY A 75 9.48 -21.56 10.70
CA GLY A 75 8.51 -21.74 11.78
C GLY A 75 7.05 -21.89 11.36
N ALA A 76 6.77 -22.64 10.30
CA ALA A 76 5.40 -23.11 10.04
C ALA A 76 5.47 -24.43 9.26
N ASN A 77 6.06 -25.47 9.85
CA ASN A 77 5.89 -26.87 9.44
C ASN A 77 6.43 -27.80 10.53
N GLN A 78 5.61 -28.06 11.54
CA GLN A 78 5.46 -29.33 12.28
C GLN A 78 4.00 -29.27 12.76
N ASP A 79 3.01 -29.91 12.15
CA ASP A 79 2.88 -31.35 11.91
C ASP A 79 3.61 -32.17 12.97
N LEU A 80 2.98 -32.22 14.14
CA LEU A 80 3.00 -33.39 15.01
C LEU A 80 1.56 -33.84 15.21
N THR A 81 1.12 -34.66 14.26
CA THR A 81 0.20 -35.76 14.50
C THR A 81 0.76 -36.69 15.57
N ASP A 82 -0.13 -37.15 16.46
CA ASP A 82 -0.08 -38.34 17.32
C ASP A 82 1.10 -38.56 18.29
N SER A 83 0.80 -38.48 19.60
CA SER A 83 0.81 -39.63 20.54
C SER A 83 0.19 -39.25 21.87
#